data_AF-A0A3B8J1E2-F1
#
_entry.id   AF-A0A3B8J1E2-F1
#
_cell.length_a   1.000
_cell.length_b   1.000
_cell.length_c   1.000
_cell.angle_alpha   90.00
_cell.angle_beta   90.00
_cell.angle_gamma   90.00
#
_symmetry.space_group_name_H-M   'P 1'
#
loop_
_entity.id
_entity.type
_entity.pdbx_description
1 polymer ?
#
loop_
_entity_poly.entity_id
_entity_poly.type
_entity_poly.pdbx_seq_one_letter_code
_entity_poly.pdbx_strand_id
1 'polypeptide(L)' 'ESRFLHLFKHETGITYRRMILWLRLAKSFQHYASFSSLTELAHFCGFADSAHYARTFKETFGIRPSDLLAQRSRFVQA' A
#
# COMPACT_ATOMS: atom_id res chain seq x y z
N GLU A 1 -7.15 -25.23 3.41
CA GLU A 1 -6.63 -23.90 2.98
C GLU A 1 -5.28 -23.96 2.24
N SER A 2 -4.37 -24.90 2.54
CA SER A 2 -3.03 -24.99 1.90
C SER A 2 -3.04 -25.21 0.39
N ARG A 3 -3.92 -26.08 -0.15
CA ARG A 3 -3.98 -26.39 -1.60
C ARG A 3 -4.22 -25.14 -2.45
N PHE A 4 -5.10 -24.23 -2.02
CA PHE A 4 -5.34 -22.99 -2.73
C PHE A 4 -4.07 -22.14 -2.81
N LEU A 5 -3.37 -21.94 -1.69
CA LEU A 5 -2.14 -21.13 -1.66
C LEU A 5 -1.03 -21.73 -2.54
N HIS A 6 -0.90 -23.06 -2.54
CA HIS A 6 0.04 -23.76 -3.41
C HIS A 6 -0.31 -23.57 -4.89
N LEU A 7 -1.56 -23.83 -5.27
CA LEU A 7 -2.02 -23.68 -6.65
C LEU A 7 -1.93 -22.22 -7.09
N PHE A 8 -2.36 -21.27 -6.27
CA PHE A 8 -2.28 -19.84 -6.56
C PHE A 8 -0.84 -19.42 -6.89
N LYS A 9 0.14 -19.85 -6.08
CA LYS A 9 1.54 -19.55 -6.36
C LYS A 9 2.05 -20.24 -7.63
N HIS A 10 1.63 -21.48 -7.86
CA HIS A 10 1.98 -22.23 -9.06
C HIS A 10 1.46 -21.52 -10.34
N GLU A 11 0.20 -21.11 -10.34
CA GLU A 11 -0.45 -20.51 -11.52
C GLU A 11 -0.09 -19.03 -11.74
N THR A 12 0.09 -18.24 -10.67
CA THR A 12 0.32 -16.78 -10.77
C THR A 12 1.77 -16.36 -10.62
N GLY A 13 2.64 -17.26 -10.15
CA GLY A 13 4.04 -16.96 -9.81
C GLY A 13 4.24 -16.15 -8.53
N ILE A 14 3.17 -15.64 -7.89
CA ILE A 14 3.25 -14.83 -6.66
C ILE A 14 2.48 -15.47 -5.52
N THR A 15 2.88 -15.16 -4.28
CA THR A 15 2.11 -15.61 -3.11
C THR A 15 0.81 -14.82 -2.97
N TYR A 16 -0.22 -15.47 -2.45
CA TYR A 16 -1.49 -14.79 -2.17
C TYR A 16 -1.29 -13.56 -1.24
N ARG A 17 -0.40 -13.67 -0.24
CA ARG A 17 -0.05 -12.54 0.62
C ARG A 17 0.56 -11.37 -0.16
N ARG A 18 1.44 -11.61 -1.12
CA ARG A 18 2.03 -10.56 -1.97
C ARG A 18 0.94 -9.90 -2.81
N MET A 19 0.01 -10.68 -3.38
CA MET A 19 -1.15 -10.14 -4.09
C MET A 19 -1.99 -9.22 -3.21
N ILE A 20 -2.31 -9.63 -1.98
CA ILE A 20 -3.04 -8.78 -1.02
C ILE A 20 -2.29 -7.48 -0.74
N LEU A 21 -0.96 -7.53 -0.54
CA LEU A 21 -0.18 -6.30 -0.33
C LEU A 21 -0.27 -5.37 -1.54
N TRP A 22 -0.17 -5.88 -2.77
CA TRP A 22 -0.36 -5.10 -3.99
C TRP A 22 -1.74 -4.43 -4.06
N LEU A 23 -2.81 -5.16 -3.75
CA LEU A 23 -4.16 -4.61 -3.72
C LEU A 23 -4.32 -3.48 -2.68
N ARG A 24 -3.72 -3.64 -1.50
CA ARG A 24 -3.73 -2.60 -0.46
C ARG A 24 -2.97 -1.35 -0.89
N LEU A 25 -1.82 -1.51 -1.55
CA LEU A 25 -1.05 -0.39 -2.09
C LEU A 25 -1.81 0.33 -3.21
N ALA A 26 -2.45 -0.42 -4.13
CA ALA A 26 -3.29 0.15 -5.17
C ALA A 26 -4.44 0.98 -4.58
N LYS A 27 -5.12 0.46 -3.54
CA LYS A 27 -6.13 1.21 -2.78
C LYS A 27 -5.54 2.49 -2.17
N SER A 28 -4.32 2.44 -1.66
CA SER A 28 -3.65 3.63 -1.12
C SER A 28 -3.49 4.73 -2.17
N PHE A 29 -3.07 4.40 -3.39
CA PHE A 29 -2.96 5.38 -4.47
C PHE A 29 -4.29 6.00 -4.89
N GLN A 30 -5.39 5.26 -4.78
CA GLN A 30 -6.72 5.80 -5.09
C GLN A 30 -7.20 6.79 -4.04
N HIS A 31 -6.70 6.70 -2.80
CA HIS A 31 -7.28 7.40 -1.66
C HIS A 31 -6.30 8.32 -0.91
N TYR A 32 -5.01 8.36 -1.25
CA TYR A 32 -4.01 9.15 -0.49
C TYR A 32 -4.38 10.64 -0.37
N ALA A 33 -5.04 11.20 -1.40
CA ALA A 33 -5.49 12.59 -1.40
C ALA A 33 -6.67 12.86 -0.44
N SER A 34 -7.33 11.83 0.09
CA SER A 34 -8.43 11.96 1.06
C SER A 34 -7.96 11.99 2.51
N PHE A 35 -6.69 11.67 2.79
CA PHE A 35 -6.16 11.58 4.15
C PHE A 35 -5.04 12.60 4.39
N SER A 36 -5.00 13.13 5.62
CA SER A 36 -3.92 14.01 6.08
C SER A 36 -2.88 13.26 6.93
N SER A 37 -3.18 12.04 7.33
CA SER A 37 -2.33 11.19 8.18
C SER A 37 -1.98 9.89 7.47
N LEU A 38 -0.68 9.53 7.44
CA LEU A 38 -0.22 8.24 6.93
C LEU A 38 -0.77 7.07 7.74
N THR A 39 -0.98 7.27 9.03
CA THR A 39 -1.53 6.24 9.92
C THR A 39 -2.97 5.93 9.58
N GLU A 40 -3.79 6.96 9.37
CA GLU A 40 -5.20 6.78 8.96
C GLU A 40 -5.29 6.11 7.58
N LEU A 41 -4.49 6.56 6.61
CA LEU A 41 -4.42 5.95 5.29
C LEU A 41 -3.99 4.48 5.37
N ALA A 42 -2.98 4.16 6.19
CA ALA A 42 -2.50 2.79 6.36
C ALA A 42 -3.62 1.88 6.89
N HIS A 43 -4.32 2.29 7.95
CA HIS A 43 -5.45 1.52 8.50
C HIS A 43 -6.60 1.40 7.51
N PHE A 44 -6.95 2.48 6.80
CA PHE A 44 -7.98 2.46 5.77
C PHE A 44 -7.65 1.49 4.62
N CYS A 45 -6.38 1.37 4.26
CA CYS A 45 -5.89 0.41 3.27
C CYS A 45 -5.69 -1.00 3.83
N GLY A 46 -5.97 -1.24 5.12
CA GLY A 46 -5.90 -2.56 5.75
C GLY A 46 -4.49 -2.98 6.18
N PHE A 47 -3.55 -2.04 6.34
CA PHE A 47 -2.29 -2.30 7.01
C PHE A 47 -2.46 -2.30 8.53
N ALA A 48 -1.58 -3.04 9.21
CA ALA A 48 -1.59 -3.14 10.66
C ALA A 48 -1.20 -1.81 11.33
N ASP A 49 -0.26 -1.09 10.73
CA ASP A 49 0.25 0.19 11.20
C ASP A 49 0.94 0.93 10.03
N SER A 50 1.29 2.20 10.27
CA SER A 50 1.96 3.05 9.28
C SER A 50 3.39 2.63 8.97
N ALA A 51 4.10 1.95 9.88
CA ALA A 51 5.47 1.51 9.65
C ALA A 51 5.55 0.30 8.71
N HIS A 52 4.62 -0.65 8.84
CA HIS A 52 4.42 -1.75 7.91
C HIS A 52 4.03 -1.21 6.54
N TYR A 53 3.05 -0.31 6.48
CA TYR A 53 2.67 0.36 5.23
C TYR A 53 3.85 1.04 4.55
N ALA A 54 4.61 1.88 5.27
CA ALA A 54 5.72 2.64 4.71
C ALA A 54 6.86 1.73 4.21
N ARG A 55 7.17 0.65 4.92
CA ARG A 55 8.17 -0.34 4.46
C ARG A 55 7.71 -1.02 3.17
N THR A 56 6.50 -1.56 3.15
CA THR A 56 5.96 -2.23 1.96
C THR A 56 5.87 -1.28 0.76
N PHE A 57 5.46 -0.03 0.99
CA PHE A 57 5.38 1.00 -0.05
C PHE A 57 6.76 1.30 -0.63
N LYS A 58 7.77 1.53 0.22
CA LYS A 58 9.14 1.80 -0.22
C LYS A 58 9.76 0.61 -0.96
N GLU A 59 9.56 -0.61 -0.46
CA GLU A 59 10.03 -1.83 -1.13
C GLU A 59 9.40 -2.04 -2.51
N THR A 60 8.19 -1.51 -2.71
CA THR A 60 7.43 -1.70 -3.96
C THR A 60 7.68 -0.58 -4.97
N PHE A 61 7.78 0.67 -4.53
CA PHE A 61 7.85 1.85 -5.41
C PHE A 61 9.17 2.63 -5.32
N GLY A 62 10.07 2.27 -4.39
CA GLY A 62 11.36 2.96 -4.19
C GLY A 62 11.28 4.31 -3.47
N ILE A 63 10.09 4.90 -3.31
CA ILE A 63 9.85 6.18 -2.63
C ILE A 63 9.07 5.99 -1.32
N ARG A 64 9.03 7.01 -0.45
CA ARG A 64 8.25 6.94 0.79
C ARG A 64 6.83 7.46 0.55
N PRO A 65 5.81 6.90 1.23
CA PRO A 65 4.45 7.41 1.09
C PRO A 65 4.27 8.84 1.65
N SER A 66 5.16 9.29 2.53
CA SER A 66 5.23 10.70 2.97
C SER A 66 5.47 11.67 1.82
N ASP A 67 6.20 11.23 0.79
CA ASP A 67 6.59 12.09 -0.33
C ASP A 67 5.37 12.42 -1.20
N LEU A 68 4.41 11.48 -1.31
CA LEU A 68 3.11 11.67 -1.96
C LEU A 68 2.23 12.68 -1.21
N LEU A 69 2.16 12.57 0.12
CA LEU A 69 1.40 13.53 0.93
C LEU A 69 2.04 14.92 0.91
N ALA A 70 3.37 15.02 0.91
CA ALA A 70 4.07 16.30 0.79
C ALA A 70 3.88 16.97 -0.57
N GLN A 71 3.71 16.20 -1.66
CA GLN A 71 3.35 16.76 -2.96
C GLN A 71 1.95 17.38 -2.96
N ARG A 72 0.98 16.78 -2.25
CA ARG A 72 -0.37 17.37 -2.08
C ARG A 72 -0.31 18.78 -1.47
N SER A 73 0.49 18.98 -0.43
CA SER A 73 0.61 20.29 0.24
C SER A 73 1.10 21.40 -0.70
N ARG A 74 1.87 21.04 -1.75
CA ARG A 74 2.38 22.02 -2.73
C ARG A 74 1.34 22.44 -3.76
N PHE A 75 0.35 21.60 -4.08
CA PHE A 75 -0.70 21.93 -5.06
C PHE A 75 -1.89 22.70 -4.46
N VAL A 76 -2.06 22.71 -3.14
CA VAL A 76 -3.15 23.46 -2.47
C VAL A 76 -2.72 24.89 -2.10
N GLN A 77 -1.43 25.23 -2.23
CA GLN A 77 -0.88 26.56 -1.91
C GLN A 77 -0.58 27.43 -3.16
N ALA A 78 -1.10 27.07 -4.33
CA ALA A 78 -0.94 27.82 -5.58
C ALA A 78 -2.28 28.33 -6.12
#